data_AF-A0A7C0USE2-F1
#
_entry.id   AF-A0A7C0USE2-F1
#
_cell.length_a   1.000
_cell.length_b   1.000
_cell.length_c   1.000
_cell.angle_alpha   90.00
_cell.angle_beta   90.00
_cell.angle_gamma   90.00
#
_symmetry.space_group_name_H-M   'P 1'
#
loop_
_entity.id
_entity.type
_entity.pdbx_description
1 polymer ?
#
loop_
_entity_poly.entity_id
_entity_poly.type
_entity_poly.pdbx_seq_one_letter_code
_entity_poly.pdbx_strand_id
1 'polypeptide(L)'
;MIVMKFGGTSVGSAERIRNLKEIIERFDEEKVIVVSAMSGITDSLIRAGELSQKGDKDYLKEYLKIRDRHLSVMEELFLETIKDVEKLLEELLNILKSIEVLGELTPRALDTIVSFGERMN
;
A
#
# COMPACT_ATOMS: atom_id res chain seq x y z
N MET A 1 7.70 20.22 18.56
CA MET A 1 7.20 18.99 17.93
C MET A 1 6.10 19.36 16.94
N ILE A 2 6.22 18.92 15.69
CA ILE A 2 5.26 19.17 14.60
C ILE A 2 4.74 17.82 14.09
N VAL A 3 3.44 17.71 13.81
CA VAL A 3 2.85 16.54 13.13
C VAL A 3 2.52 16.92 11.70
N MET A 4 3.09 16.22 10.71
CA MET A 4 2.86 16.46 9.29
C MET A 4 2.14 15.27 8.67
N LYS A 5 0.94 15.50 8.12
CA LYS A 5 0.15 14.47 7.44
C LYS A 5 0.18 14.66 5.93
N PHE A 6 0.53 13.60 5.20
CA PHE A 6 0.55 13.57 3.75
C PHE A 6 -0.48 12.56 3.23
N GLY A 7 -1.29 12.98 2.23
CA GLY A 7 -2.27 12.11 1.58
C GLY A 7 -1.65 11.21 0.52
N GLY A 8 -2.43 10.26 0.00
CA GLY A 8 -1.95 9.28 -0.98
C GLY A 8 -1.47 9.88 -2.30
N THR A 9 -1.99 11.04 -2.70
CA THR A 9 -1.48 11.79 -3.86
C THR A 9 -0.12 12.41 -3.62
N SER A 10 0.28 12.64 -2.37
CA SER A 10 1.58 13.22 -2.00
C SER A 10 2.68 12.18 -1.87
N VAL A 11 2.31 10.91 -1.66
CA VAL A 11 3.24 9.77 -1.60
C VAL A 11 3.12 8.83 -2.79
N GLY A 12 2.32 9.21 -3.79
CA GLY A 12 1.91 8.28 -4.83
C GLY A 12 3.01 7.87 -5.82
N SER A 13 4.18 8.47 -5.81
CA SER A 13 5.28 8.21 -6.76
C SER A 13 6.61 8.64 -6.17
N ALA A 14 7.72 8.09 -6.66
CA ALA A 14 9.06 8.43 -6.21
C ALA A 14 9.38 9.94 -6.28
N GLU A 15 9.05 10.62 -7.39
CA GLU A 15 9.20 12.08 -7.51
C GLU A 15 8.52 12.83 -6.36
N ARG A 16 7.27 12.47 -6.05
CA ARG A 16 6.50 13.11 -4.99
C ARG A 16 7.05 12.82 -3.60
N ILE A 17 7.58 11.61 -3.38
CA ILE A 17 8.27 11.26 -2.14
C ILE A 17 9.55 12.10 -1.99
N ARG A 18 10.32 12.31 -3.06
CA ARG A 18 11.49 13.23 -3.04
C ARG A 18 11.07 14.66 -2.70
N ASN A 19 10.00 15.18 -3.32
CA ASN A 19 9.46 16.50 -3.01
C ASN A 19 8.97 16.59 -1.54
N LEU A 20 8.37 15.53 -1.02
CA LEU A 20 7.93 15.44 0.37
C LEU A 20 9.13 15.51 1.32
N LYS A 21 10.23 14.82 1.01
CA LYS A 21 11.49 14.91 1.76
C LYS A 21 11.98 16.37 1.83
N GLU A 22 12.00 17.08 0.71
CA GLU A 22 12.40 18.51 0.69
C GLU A 22 11.51 19.39 1.55
N ILE A 23 10.19 19.10 1.63
CA ILE A 23 9.27 19.84 2.50
C ILE A 23 9.61 19.58 3.97
N ILE A 24 9.84 18.31 4.34
CA ILE A 24 10.18 17.90 5.71
C ILE A 24 11.49 18.55 6.16
N GLU A 25 12.50 18.62 5.29
CA GLU A 25 13.83 19.13 5.60
C GLU A 25 13.88 20.65 5.83
N ARG A 26 12.82 21.41 5.52
CA ARG A 26 12.75 22.87 5.76
C ARG A 26 12.50 23.26 7.22
N PHE A 27 12.15 22.29 8.06
CA PHE A 27 11.80 22.50 9.45
C PHE A 27 12.91 21.88 10.32
N ASP A 28 13.31 22.51 11.41
CA ASP A 28 14.37 21.98 12.29
C ASP A 28 13.80 21.34 13.57
N GLU A 29 12.51 21.50 13.82
CA GLU A 29 11.82 20.95 14.98
C GLU A 29 11.72 19.42 14.92
N GLU A 30 11.50 18.77 16.06
CA GLU A 30 11.10 17.36 16.09
C GLU A 30 9.78 17.14 15.34
N LYS A 31 9.71 16.08 14.51
CA LYS A 31 8.57 15.82 13.61
C LYS A 31 8.03 14.40 13.75
N VAL A 32 6.71 14.27 13.63
CA VAL A 32 6.03 13.00 13.38
C VAL A 32 5.40 13.06 11.99
N ILE A 33 5.74 12.08 11.14
CA ILE A 33 5.23 12.01 9.76
C ILE A 33 4.14 10.95 9.70
N VAL A 34 2.98 11.34 9.18
CA VAL A 34 1.84 10.44 8.98
C VAL A 34 1.54 10.39 7.48
N VAL A 35 1.51 9.19 6.91
CA VAL A 35 1.23 8.98 5.48
C VAL A 35 0.00 8.10 5.31
N SER A 36 -0.82 8.40 4.31
CA SER A 36 -1.86 7.48 3.81
C SER A 36 -1.27 6.58 2.73
N ALA A 37 -1.92 5.45 2.41
CA ALA A 37 -1.56 4.61 1.26
C ALA A 37 -1.40 5.43 -0.04
N MET A 38 -0.55 5.00 -0.96
CA MET A 38 -0.41 5.63 -2.29
C MET A 38 -1.78 5.74 -2.99
N SER A 39 -1.98 6.82 -3.76
CA SER A 39 -3.25 7.10 -4.43
C SER A 39 -3.81 5.90 -5.20
N GLY A 40 -5.04 5.51 -4.90
CA GLY A 40 -5.75 4.40 -5.54
C GLY A 40 -5.38 3.00 -5.04
N ILE A 41 -4.41 2.85 -4.12
CA ILE A 41 -4.04 1.55 -3.54
C ILE A 41 -5.16 1.02 -2.65
N THR A 42 -5.72 1.85 -1.75
CA THR A 42 -6.85 1.45 -0.89
C THR A 42 -8.03 0.93 -1.69
N ASP A 43 -8.43 1.63 -2.76
CA ASP A 43 -9.52 1.19 -3.64
C ASP A 43 -9.20 -0.14 -4.33
N SER A 44 -7.95 -0.32 -4.78
CA SER A 44 -7.50 -1.56 -5.42
C SER A 44 -7.50 -2.73 -4.43
N LEU A 45 -7.13 -2.48 -3.17
CA LEU A 45 -7.14 -3.47 -2.08
C LEU A 45 -8.56 -3.93 -1.75
N ILE A 46 -9.50 -2.98 -1.59
CA ILE A 46 -10.92 -3.27 -1.36
C ILE A 46 -11.46 -4.12 -2.52
N ARG A 47 -11.21 -3.68 -3.75
CA ARG A 47 -11.68 -4.37 -4.95
C ARG A 47 -11.08 -5.76 -5.10
N ALA A 48 -9.80 -5.95 -4.78
CA ALA A 48 -9.18 -7.26 -4.76
C ALA A 48 -9.87 -8.21 -3.76
N GLY A 49 -10.20 -7.72 -2.56
CA GLY A 49 -10.95 -8.48 -1.56
C GLY A 49 -12.34 -8.90 -2.06
N GLU A 50 -13.10 -7.95 -2.64
CA GLU A 50 -14.45 -8.22 -3.16
C GLU A 50 -14.47 -9.18 -4.35
N LEU A 51 -13.48 -9.08 -5.26
CA LEU A 51 -13.34 -10.00 -6.40
C LEU A 51 -12.92 -11.39 -5.93
N SER A 52 -11.98 -11.45 -4.99
CA SER A 52 -11.53 -12.71 -4.38
C SER A 52 -12.70 -13.44 -3.72
N GLN A 53 -13.55 -12.74 -2.95
CA GLN A 53 -14.74 -13.33 -2.33
C GLN A 53 -15.68 -14.00 -3.33
N LYS A 54 -15.78 -13.44 -4.55
CA LYS A 54 -16.64 -13.96 -5.62
C LYS A 54 -15.98 -15.09 -6.43
N GLY A 55 -14.75 -15.47 -6.09
CA GLY A 55 -13.93 -16.39 -6.89
C GLY A 55 -13.52 -15.81 -8.25
N ASP A 56 -13.62 -14.49 -8.42
CA ASP A 56 -13.28 -13.81 -9.67
C ASP A 56 -11.77 -13.57 -9.74
N LYS A 57 -11.10 -14.28 -10.63
CA LYS A 57 -9.64 -14.23 -10.83
C LYS A 57 -9.10 -12.85 -11.18
N ASP A 58 -9.94 -11.88 -11.54
CA ASP A 58 -9.53 -10.49 -11.71
C ASP A 58 -8.98 -9.85 -10.43
N TYR A 59 -9.20 -10.44 -9.24
CA TYR A 59 -8.49 -10.02 -8.03
C TYR A 59 -6.96 -10.08 -8.18
N LEU A 60 -6.44 -11.00 -9.00
CA LEU A 60 -5.00 -11.11 -9.29
C LEU A 60 -4.50 -9.91 -10.09
N LYS A 61 -5.34 -9.31 -10.96
CA LYS A 61 -4.97 -8.10 -11.70
C LYS A 61 -4.84 -6.90 -10.75
N GLU A 62 -5.76 -6.75 -9.81
CA GLU A 62 -5.67 -5.70 -8.78
C GLU A 62 -4.45 -5.92 -7.87
N TYR A 63 -4.16 -7.17 -7.48
CA TYR A 63 -2.94 -7.52 -6.75
C TYR A 63 -1.67 -7.13 -7.52
N LEU A 64 -1.56 -7.49 -8.80
CA LEU A 64 -0.41 -7.15 -9.64
C LEU A 64 -0.24 -5.64 -9.77
N LYS A 65 -1.33 -4.89 -9.95
CA LYS A 65 -1.31 -3.43 -9.96
C LYS A 65 -0.76 -2.84 -8.67
N ILE A 66 -1.18 -3.36 -7.52
CA ILE A 66 -0.66 -2.93 -6.20
C ILE A 66 0.84 -3.25 -6.12
N ARG A 67 1.24 -4.48 -6.44
CA ARG A 67 2.63 -4.95 -6.41
C ARG A 67 3.53 -4.07 -7.27
N ASP A 68 3.19 -3.96 -8.56
CA ASP A 68 4.02 -3.27 -9.54
C ASP A 68 4.12 -1.78 -9.21
N ARG A 69 3.06 -1.18 -8.63
CA ARG A 69 3.11 0.21 -8.15
C ARG A 69 4.12 0.41 -7.02
N HIS A 70 4.15 -0.45 -6.01
CA HIS A 70 5.09 -0.31 -4.90
C HIS A 70 6.53 -0.62 -5.35
N LEU A 71 6.75 -1.73 -6.05
CA LEU A 71 8.08 -2.13 -6.49
C LEU A 71 8.71 -1.08 -7.42
N SER A 72 7.94 -0.53 -8.38
CA SER A 72 8.46 0.53 -9.26
C SER A 72 8.88 1.79 -8.50
N VAL A 73 8.12 2.20 -7.48
CA VAL A 73 8.49 3.36 -6.65
C VAL A 73 9.74 3.07 -5.82
N MET A 74 9.86 1.89 -5.23
CA MET A 74 11.01 1.51 -4.42
C MET A 74 12.29 1.37 -5.25
N GLU A 75 12.18 0.79 -6.46
CA GLU A 75 13.28 0.70 -7.42
C GLU A 75 13.77 2.10 -7.82
N GLU A 76 12.87 3.02 -8.17
CA GLU A 76 13.24 4.39 -8.56
C GLU A 76 13.87 5.18 -7.40
N LEU A 77 13.52 4.85 -6.16
CA LEU A 77 14.11 5.44 -4.95
C LEU A 77 15.36 4.71 -4.43
N PHE A 78 15.76 3.61 -5.08
CA PHE A 78 16.90 2.76 -4.69
C PHE A 78 16.81 2.27 -3.23
N LEU A 79 15.63 1.83 -2.80
CA LEU A 79 15.40 1.42 -1.41
C LEU A 79 15.82 -0.03 -1.15
N GLU A 80 16.60 -0.25 -0.09
CA GLU A 80 17.03 -1.58 0.36
C GLU A 80 15.91 -2.39 1.03
N THR A 81 14.82 -1.72 1.43
CA THR A 81 13.66 -2.31 2.12
C THR A 81 12.69 -3.04 1.20
N ILE A 82 13.01 -3.18 -0.09
CA ILE A 82 12.16 -3.86 -1.09
C ILE A 82 11.74 -5.26 -0.63
N LYS A 83 12.64 -6.00 0.04
CA LYS A 83 12.38 -7.35 0.56
C LYS A 83 11.31 -7.39 1.64
N ASP A 84 11.15 -6.31 2.41
CA ASP A 84 10.13 -6.26 3.45
C ASP A 84 8.75 -6.00 2.84
N VAL A 85 8.68 -5.17 1.79
CA VAL A 85 7.46 -4.96 1.02
C VAL A 85 7.08 -6.22 0.22
N GLU A 86 8.04 -6.96 -0.34
CA GLU A 86 7.79 -8.26 -0.98
C GLU A 86 7.11 -9.25 -0.02
N LYS A 87 7.58 -9.35 1.24
CA LYS A 87 6.93 -10.20 2.24
C LYS A 87 5.49 -9.77 2.53
N LEU A 88 5.23 -8.46 2.61
CA LEU A 88 3.89 -7.92 2.80
C LEU A 88 2.98 -8.25 1.61
N LEU A 89 3.51 -8.17 0.38
CA LEU A 89 2.80 -8.54 -0.84
C LEU A 89 2.49 -10.04 -0.88
N GLU A 90 3.41 -10.90 -0.42
CA GLU A 90 3.15 -12.34 -0.28
C GLU A 90 2.05 -12.61 0.76
N GLU A 91 2.10 -11.94 1.91
CA GLU A 91 1.07 -12.03 2.96
C GLU A 91 -0.30 -11.62 2.42
N LEU A 92 -0.39 -10.48 1.73
CA LEU A 92 -1.62 -10.00 1.08
C LEU A 92 -2.15 -11.04 0.08
N LEU A 93 -1.29 -11.59 -0.78
CA LEU A 93 -1.70 -12.59 -1.77
C LEU A 93 -2.25 -13.86 -1.10
N ASN A 94 -1.64 -14.30 -0.02
CA ASN A 94 -2.08 -15.48 0.73
C ASN A 94 -3.47 -15.24 1.34
N ILE A 95 -3.72 -14.07 1.92
CA ILE A 95 -5.04 -13.69 2.45
C ILE A 95 -6.09 -13.68 1.32
N LEU A 96 -5.77 -13.08 0.18
CA LEU A 96 -6.67 -13.06 -0.99
C LEU A 96 -6.96 -14.48 -1.52
N LYS A 97 -5.99 -15.39 -1.54
CA LYS A 97 -6.23 -16.80 -1.91
C LYS A 97 -7.12 -17.51 -0.89
N SER A 98 -6.93 -17.26 0.40
CA SER A 98 -7.77 -17.84 1.45
C SER A 98 -9.22 -17.38 1.34
N ILE A 99 -9.46 -16.10 1.07
CA ILE A 99 -10.81 -15.55 0.85
C ILE A 99 -11.47 -16.19 -0.37
N GLU A 100 -10.73 -16.40 -1.45
CA GLU A 100 -11.24 -17.11 -2.64
C GLU A 100 -11.69 -18.54 -2.31
N VAL A 101 -10.88 -19.28 -1.55
CA VAL A 101 -11.20 -20.66 -1.16
C VAL A 101 -12.42 -20.72 -0.24
N LEU A 102 -12.54 -19.76 0.68
CA LEU A 102 -13.62 -19.72 1.67
C LEU A 102 -14.92 -19.11 1.11
N GLY A 103 -14.83 -18.24 0.10
CA GLY A 103 -15.96 -17.48 -0.44
C GLY A 103 -16.49 -16.39 0.51
N GLU A 104 -15.72 -16.01 1.53
CA GLU A 104 -16.15 -15.06 2.57
C GLU A 104 -15.12 -13.95 2.80
N LEU A 105 -15.58 -12.70 2.75
CA LEU A 105 -14.82 -11.52 3.17
C LEU A 105 -15.45 -10.93 4.43
N THR A 106 -14.86 -11.23 5.58
CA THR A 106 -15.30 -10.64 6.85
C THR A 106 -14.82 -9.19 6.98
N PRO A 107 -15.49 -8.34 7.79
CA PRO A 107 -15.00 -6.98 8.07
C PRO A 107 -13.56 -6.95 8.60
N ARG A 108 -13.21 -7.91 9.46
CA ARG A 108 -11.84 -8.05 9.99
C ARG A 108 -10.82 -8.37 8.88
N ALA A 109 -11.19 -9.24 7.94
CA ALA A 109 -10.33 -9.57 6.81
C ALA A 109 -10.17 -8.36 5.87
N LEU A 110 -11.23 -7.60 5.64
CA LEU A 110 -11.19 -6.36 4.87
C LEU A 110 -10.28 -5.31 5.53
N ASP A 111 -10.42 -5.06 6.83
CA ASP A 111 -9.54 -4.14 7.57
C ASP A 111 -8.07 -4.57 7.48
N THR A 112 -7.81 -5.87 7.56
CA THR A 112 -6.48 -6.44 7.41
C THR A 112 -5.93 -6.17 6.01
N ILE A 113 -6.71 -6.44 4.96
CA ILE A 113 -6.35 -6.17 3.55
C ILE A 113 -6.06 -4.68 3.33
N VAL A 114 -6.93 -3.80 3.79
CA VAL A 114 -6.79 -2.35 3.59
C VAL A 114 -5.54 -1.82 4.28
N SER A 115 -5.21 -2.34 5.48
CA SER A 115 -4.02 -1.90 6.24
C SER A 115 -2.70 -2.06 5.50
N PHE A 116 -2.61 -2.95 4.50
CA PHE A 116 -1.40 -3.11 3.71
C PHE A 116 -1.04 -1.84 2.94
N GLY A 117 -2.03 -1.02 2.56
CA GLY A 117 -1.79 0.20 1.80
C GLY A 117 -0.85 1.16 2.51
N GLU A 118 -1.06 1.39 3.82
CA GLU A 118 -0.19 2.23 4.63
C GLU A 118 1.10 1.52 5.08
N ARG A 119 1.07 0.18 5.26
CA ARG A 119 2.23 -0.61 5.69
C ARG A 119 3.34 -0.73 4.63
N MET A 120 3.01 -0.53 3.36
CA MET A 120 3.94 -0.69 2.23
C MET A 120 4.56 0.63 1.73
N ASN A 121 4.28 1.77 2.39
CA ASN A 121 4.84 3.08 2.03
C ASN A 121 6.25 3.32 2.56
#